data_AF-A0A0G1M158-F1
#
_entry.id   AF-A0A0G1M158-F1
#
_cell.length_a   1.000
_cell.length_b   1.000
_cell.length_c   1.000
_cell.angle_alpha   90.00
_cell.angle_beta   90.00
_cell.angle_gamma   90.00
#
_symmetry.space_group_name_H-M   'P 1'
#
loop_
_entity.id
_entity.type
_entity.pdbx_description
1 polymer ?
#
loop_
_entity_poly.entity_id
_entity_poly.type
_entity_poly.pdbx_seq_one_letter_code
_entity_poly.pdbx_strand_id
1 'polypeptide(L)'
;MTKYKQYVARMLENNKELFDGFRKLHDRYASDQEKYQEEFNKEGERVSAVIREWEDKLCRQSEKAGYGSYTSSLAEKFQAEVKKVFPLIDHIGLIIQPFAIKKITL
;
A
#
# COMPACT_ATOMS: atom_id res chain seq x y z
N MET A 1 -5.14 10.69 -19.38
CA MET A 1 -4.61 10.23 -18.08
C MET A 1 -3.08 10.26 -18.09
N THR A 2 -2.45 10.68 -16.99
CA THR A 2 -0.99 10.61 -16.83
C THR A 2 -0.51 9.16 -16.71
N LYS A 3 0.76 8.89 -17.07
CA LYS A 3 1.32 7.53 -17.17
C LYS A 3 1.23 6.74 -15.86
N TYR A 4 1.50 7.38 -14.72
CA TYR A 4 1.39 6.76 -13.40
C TYR A 4 -0.05 6.33 -13.06
N LYS A 5 -1.08 7.13 -13.39
CA LYS A 5 -2.49 6.76 -13.18
C LYS A 5 -2.90 5.54 -14.01
N GLN A 6 -2.41 5.45 -15.25
CA GLN A 6 -2.65 4.27 -16.09
C GLN A 6 -1.99 3.01 -15.51
N TYR A 7 -0.80 3.14 -14.93
CA TYR A 7 -0.15 2.01 -14.25
C TYR A 7 -0.90 1.58 -13.00
N VAL A 8 -1.39 2.52 -12.18
CA VAL A 8 -2.24 2.21 -11.02
C VAL A 8 -3.52 1.50 -11.48
N ALA A 9 -4.21 2.03 -12.49
CA ALA A 9 -5.42 1.40 -13.03
C ALA A 9 -5.14 -0.03 -13.52
N ARG A 10 -4.08 -0.22 -14.32
CA ARG A 10 -3.69 -1.55 -14.79
C ARG A 10 -3.33 -2.50 -13.66
N MET A 11 -2.59 -2.03 -12.65
CA MET A 11 -2.25 -2.82 -11.47
C MET A 11 -3.51 -3.31 -10.75
N LEU A 12 -4.48 -2.40 -10.52
CA LEU A 12 -5.75 -2.73 -9.89
C LEU A 12 -6.60 -3.69 -10.73
N GLU A 13 -6.64 -3.51 -12.05
CA GLU A 13 -7.38 -4.38 -12.95
C GLU A 13 -6.75 -5.77 -13.07
N ASN A 14 -5.42 -5.84 -13.17
CA ASN A 14 -4.71 -7.12 -13.33
C ASN A 14 -4.75 -7.96 -12.05
N ASN A 15 -4.81 -7.31 -10.88
CA ASN A 15 -4.84 -7.96 -9.57
C ASN A 15 -6.19 -7.73 -8.88
N LYS A 16 -7.27 -7.61 -9.66
CA LYS A 16 -8.58 -7.20 -9.16
C LYS A 16 -9.08 -8.07 -8.01
N GLU A 17 -8.89 -9.38 -8.08
CA GLU A 17 -9.32 -10.31 -7.02
C GLU A 17 -8.57 -10.05 -5.71
N LEU A 18 -7.26 -9.85 -5.78
CA LEU A 18 -6.41 -9.56 -4.63
C LEU A 18 -6.78 -8.21 -4.01
N PHE A 19 -6.94 -7.17 -4.82
CA PHE A 19 -7.31 -5.84 -4.34
C PHE A 19 -8.76 -5.76 -3.82
N ASP A 20 -9.70 -6.51 -4.40
CA ASP A 20 -11.09 -6.59 -3.90
C ASP A 20 -11.16 -7.28 -2.54
N GLY A 21 -10.41 -8.38 -2.38
CA GLY A 21 -10.25 -9.06 -1.09
C GLY A 21 -9.62 -8.14 -0.05
N PHE A 22 -8.51 -7.48 -0.39
CA PHE A 22 -7.85 -6.54 0.50
C PHE A 22 -8.72 -5.34 0.84
N ARG A 23 -9.57 -4.86 -0.08
CA ARG A 23 -10.50 -3.75 0.20
C ARG A 23 -11.51 -4.10 1.29
N LYS A 24 -12.04 -5.33 1.29
CA LYS A 24 -12.94 -5.82 2.34
C LYS A 24 -12.21 -5.94 3.68
N LEU A 25 -10.97 -6.42 3.66
CA LEU A 25 -10.13 -6.49 4.86
C LEU A 25 -9.78 -5.11 5.39
N HIS A 26 -9.48 -4.16 4.50
CA HIS A 26 -9.18 -2.76 4.85
C HIS A 26 -10.36 -2.08 5.53
N ASP A 27 -11.58 -2.29 5.06
CA ASP A 27 -12.81 -1.77 5.69
C ASP A 27 -13.02 -2.32 7.11
N ARG A 28 -12.76 -3.63 7.29
CA ARG A 28 -12.79 -4.28 8.61
C ARG A 28 -11.69 -3.76 9.53
N TYR A 29 -10.47 -3.61 9.00
CA TYR A 29 -9.34 -3.06 9.73
C TYR A 29 -9.57 -1.61 10.13
N ALA A 30 -10.20 -0.80 9.28
CA ALA A 30 -10.59 0.57 9.62
C ALA A 30 -11.60 0.62 10.78
N SER A 31 -12.40 -0.44 10.96
CA SER A 31 -13.35 -0.55 12.08
C SER A 31 -12.69 -1.06 13.37
N ASP A 32 -11.74 -2.01 13.27
CA ASP A 32 -11.07 -2.61 14.44
C ASP A 32 -9.62 -3.00 14.10
N GLN A 33 -8.72 -2.03 14.25
CA GLN A 33 -7.32 -2.19 13.85
C GLN A 33 -6.60 -3.27 14.66
N GLU A 34 -6.85 -3.36 15.96
CA GLU A 34 -6.20 -4.33 16.84
C GLU A 34 -6.57 -5.76 16.45
N LYS A 35 -7.85 -6.02 16.23
CA LYS A 35 -8.36 -7.35 15.89
C LYS A 35 -7.89 -7.84 14.52
N TYR A 36 -7.81 -6.94 13.54
CA TYR A 36 -7.51 -7.30 12.16
C TYR A 36 -6.05 -7.06 11.76
N GLN A 37 -5.17 -6.56 12.64
CA GLN A 37 -3.78 -6.22 12.31
C GLN A 37 -2.99 -7.39 11.73
N GLU A 38 -3.12 -8.59 12.30
CA GLU A 38 -2.35 -9.76 11.87
C GLU A 38 -2.71 -10.16 10.42
N GLU A 39 -4.01 -10.29 10.15
CA GLU A 39 -4.52 -10.58 8.80
C GLU A 39 -4.22 -9.43 7.83
N PHE A 40 -4.37 -8.18 8.29
CA PHE A 40 -4.07 -6.98 7.49
C PHE A 40 -2.59 -6.93 7.09
N ASN A 41 -1.67 -7.28 8.00
CA ASN A 41 -0.25 -7.38 7.70
C ASN A 41 0.06 -8.49 6.70
N LYS A 42 -0.52 -9.67 6.91
CA LYS A 42 -0.28 -10.85 6.07
C LYS A 42 -0.80 -10.65 4.65
N GLU A 43 -2.04 -10.17 4.50
CA GLU A 43 -2.62 -9.90 3.19
C GLU A 43 -1.99 -8.64 2.55
N GLY A 44 -1.71 -7.65 3.38
CA GLY A 44 -1.05 -6.40 3.00
C GLY A 44 0.37 -6.61 2.47
N GLU A 45 1.12 -7.59 2.98
CA GLU A 45 2.46 -7.93 2.46
C GLU A 45 2.39 -8.27 0.97
N ARG A 46 1.41 -9.09 0.57
CA ARG A 46 1.18 -9.46 -0.83
C ARG A 46 0.81 -8.25 -1.68
N VAL A 47 -0.09 -7.42 -1.17
CA VAL A 47 -0.53 -6.18 -1.84
C VAL A 47 0.65 -5.22 -2.03
N SER A 48 1.45 -5.03 -0.98
CA SER A 48 2.63 -4.16 -0.98
C SER A 48 3.69 -4.65 -1.97
N ALA A 49 3.92 -5.97 -2.03
CA ALA A 49 4.84 -6.57 -3.01
C ALA A 49 4.40 -6.27 -4.46
N VAL A 50 3.11 -6.44 -4.77
CA VAL A 50 2.55 -6.11 -6.09
C VAL A 50 2.71 -4.62 -6.39
N ILE A 51 2.35 -3.74 -5.47
CA ILE A 51 2.48 -2.28 -5.65
C ILE A 51 3.94 -1.90 -5.96
N ARG A 52 4.88 -2.45 -5.21
CA ARG A 52 6.32 -2.18 -5.38
C ARG A 52 6.85 -2.70 -6.71
N GLU A 53 6.39 -3.86 -7.17
CA GLU A 53 6.74 -4.40 -8.49
C GLU A 53 6.25 -3.48 -9.62
N TRP A 54 5.01 -2.99 -9.52
CA TRP A 54 4.44 -2.10 -10.52
C TRP A 54 5.08 -0.71 -10.51
N GLU A 55 5.46 -0.21 -9.33
CA GLU A 55 6.23 1.02 -9.18
C GLU A 55 7.61 0.89 -9.83
N ASP A 56 8.36 -0.17 -9.53
CA ASP A 56 9.68 -0.45 -10.13
C ASP A 56 9.56 -0.56 -11.66
N LYS A 57 8.51 -1.22 -12.17
CA LYS A 57 8.22 -1.31 -13.60
C LYS A 57 7.94 0.05 -14.25
N LEU A 58 7.23 0.94 -13.56
CA LEU A 58 6.97 2.31 -14.01
C LEU A 58 8.27 3.14 -14.02
N CYS A 59 9.07 2.99 -12.98
CA CYS A 59 10.36 3.66 -12.78
C CYS A 59 11.34 3.26 -13.89
N ARG A 60 11.60 1.96 -14.07
CA ARG A 60 12.50 1.41 -15.10
C ARG A 60 12.09 1.79 -16.52
N GLN A 61 10.79 1.79 -16.82
CA GLN A 61 10.27 2.24 -18.11
C GLN A 61 10.53 3.72 -18.38
N SER A 62 10.55 4.54 -17.32
CA SER A 62 10.81 5.98 -17.41
C SER A 62 12.31 6.27 -17.51
N GLU A 63 13.14 5.52 -16.77
CA GLU A 63 14.61 5.56 -16.88
C GLU A 63 15.07 5.16 -18.29
N LYS A 64 14.53 4.06 -18.84
CA LYS A 64 14.84 3.60 -20.21
C LYS A 64 14.48 4.63 -21.28
N ALA A 65 13.49 5.49 -21.01
CA ALA A 65 13.10 6.58 -21.90
C ALA A 65 13.97 7.85 -21.72
N GLY A 66 15.02 7.81 -20.89
CA GLY A 66 15.93 8.92 -20.65
C GLY A 66 15.50 9.88 -19.52
N TYR A 67 14.43 9.57 -18.79
CA TYR A 67 13.85 10.44 -17.75
C TYR A 67 14.26 10.03 -16.33
N GLY A 68 15.53 9.69 -16.12
CA GLY A 68 16.05 9.21 -14.83
C GLY A 68 15.78 10.15 -13.65
N SER A 69 15.82 11.48 -13.83
CA SER A 69 15.48 12.44 -12.77
C SER A 69 13.97 12.59 -12.50
N TYR A 70 13.10 12.09 -13.38
CA TYR A 70 11.64 12.23 -13.24
C TYR A 70 11.00 11.03 -12.53
N THR A 71 11.78 9.99 -12.24
CA THR A 71 11.32 8.72 -11.69
C THR A 71 10.92 8.83 -10.22
N SER A 72 11.64 9.61 -9.42
CA SER A 72 11.29 9.88 -8.01
C SER A 72 9.91 10.55 -7.91
N SER A 73 9.66 11.59 -8.73
CA SER A 73 8.37 12.26 -8.76
C SER A 73 7.23 11.34 -9.26
N LEU A 74 7.54 10.38 -10.13
CA LEU A 74 6.57 9.39 -10.60
C LEU A 74 6.22 8.36 -9.52
N ALA A 75 7.22 7.87 -8.76
CA ALA A 75 7.01 6.96 -7.65
C ALA A 75 6.16 7.62 -6.55
N GLU A 76 6.48 8.86 -6.17
CA GLU A 76 5.68 9.63 -5.20
C GLU A 76 4.23 9.83 -5.67
N LYS A 77 4.04 10.20 -6.95
CA LYS A 77 2.70 10.34 -7.55
C LYS A 77 1.95 9.01 -7.63
N PHE A 78 2.65 7.91 -7.89
CA PHE A 78 2.08 6.57 -7.94
C PHE A 78 1.58 6.15 -6.54
N GLN A 79 2.45 6.25 -5.53
CA GLN A 79 2.10 5.96 -4.13
C GLN A 79 0.96 6.86 -3.63
N ALA A 80 0.96 8.15 -3.99
CA ALA A 80 -0.12 9.07 -3.63
C ALA A 80 -1.48 8.65 -4.22
N GLU A 81 -1.52 8.11 -5.44
CA GLU A 81 -2.77 7.58 -6.00
C GLU A 81 -3.19 6.27 -5.34
N VAL A 82 -2.25 5.39 -5.01
CA VAL A 82 -2.54 4.14 -4.27
C VAL A 82 -3.11 4.46 -2.88
N LYS A 83 -2.54 5.42 -2.16
CA LYS A 83 -3.04 5.93 -0.87
C LYS A 83 -4.48 6.44 -0.93
N LYS A 84 -4.90 7.02 -2.05
CA LYS A 84 -6.30 7.48 -2.21
C LYS A 84 -7.28 6.31 -2.25
N VAL A 85 -6.83 5.14 -2.72
CA VAL A 85 -7.65 3.93 -2.74
C VAL A 85 -7.58 3.21 -1.40
N PHE A 86 -6.39 3.14 -0.79
CA PHE A 86 -6.13 2.47 0.48
C PHE A 86 -5.45 3.43 1.47
N PRO A 87 -6.21 4.20 2.26
CA PRO A 87 -5.66 5.24 3.15
C PRO A 87 -4.73 4.72 4.25
N LEU A 88 -4.91 3.46 4.67
CA LEU A 88 -4.17 2.83 5.77
C LEU A 88 -3.10 1.86 5.25
N ILE A 89 -2.66 2.00 4.00
CA ILE A 89 -1.72 1.05 3.41
C ILE A 89 -0.35 1.05 4.10
N ASP A 90 0.07 2.17 4.69
CA ASP A 90 1.32 2.25 5.47
C ASP A 90 1.22 1.53 6.83
N HIS A 91 0.02 1.10 7.24
CA HIS A 91 -0.15 0.34 8.48
C HIS A 91 0.26 -1.13 8.32
N ILE A 92 0.53 -1.56 7.08
CA ILE A 92 1.03 -2.90 6.78
C ILE A 92 2.42 -3.06 7.42
N GLY A 93 2.56 -4.06 8.28
CA GLY A 93 3.80 -4.36 8.99
C GLY A 93 3.93 -3.67 10.34
N LEU A 94 2.93 -2.92 10.80
CA LEU A 94 2.93 -2.38 12.17
C LEU A 94 2.75 -3.52 13.17
N ILE A 95 3.59 -3.49 14.22
CA ILE A 95 3.48 -4.37 15.39
C ILE A 95 2.80 -3.55 16.48
N ILE A 96 1.51 -3.78 16.72
CA ILE A 96 0.80 -3.15 17.84
C ILE A 96 1.24 -3.86 19.12
N GLN A 97 2.12 -3.23 19.91
CA GLN A 97 2.43 -3.70 21.25
C GLN A 97 1.45 -3.08 22.24
N PRO A 98 0.64 -3.88 22.95
CA PRO A 98 -0.18 -3.34 24.03
C PRO A 98 0.76 -2.85 25.14
N PHE A 99 0.85 -1.54 25.31
CA PHE A 99 1.61 -0.95 26.39
C PHE A 99 0.86 -1.22 27.71
N ALA A 100 1.32 -2.20 28.48
CA ALA A 100 0.80 -2.43 29.81
C ALA A 100 1.34 -1.33 30.75
N ILE A 101 0.55 -0.27 31.01
CA ILE A 101 0.86 0.68 32.07
C ILE A 101 0.80 -0.09 33.40
N LYS A 102 1.96 -0.44 33.96
CA LYS A 102 2.02 -0.87 35.35
C LYS A 102 1.58 0.32 36.20
N LYS A 103 0.38 0.25 36.79
CA LYS A 103 -0.10 1.23 37.76
C LYS A 103 0.99 1.38 38.84
N ILE A 104 1.60 2.56 38.91
CA ILE A 104 2.46 2.93 40.02
C ILE A 104 1.50 3.30 41.15
N THR A 105 1.43 2.45 42.18
CA THR A 105 0.75 2.77 43.43
C THR A 105 1.64 3.75 44.19
N LEU A 106 1.17 5.00 44.34
CA LEU A 106 1.77 6.03 45.19
C LEU A 106 1.30 5.85 46.64
#